data_AF-A0A950QR37-F1
#
_entry.id   AF-A0A950QR37-F1
#
_cell.length_a   1.000
_cell.length_b   1.000
_cell.length_c   1.000
_cell.angle_alpha   90.00
_cell.angle_beta   90.00
_cell.angle_gamma   90.00
#
_symmetry.space_group_name_H-M   'P 1'
#
loop_
_entity.id
_entity.type
_entity.pdbx_description
1 polymer ?
#
loop_
_entity_poly.entity_id
_entity_poly.type
_entity_poly.pdbx_seq_one_letter_code
_entity_poly.pdbx_strand_id
1 'polypeptide(L)' 'LWPGDGKKKLVVVNLGNGTAMGRIHFADDFFSGATVRFDDLLNQQTYERDAKDLKRGGLFIKLDAFGAHIFDVTAT' A
#
# COMPACT_ATOMS: atom_id res chain seq x y z
N LEU A 1 1.03 8.92 -1.11
CA LEU A 1 -0.41 8.64 -0.91
C LEU A 1 -1.19 9.89 -1.29
N TRP A 2 -2.31 9.74 -1.99
CA TRP A 2 -3.22 10.84 -2.31
C TRP A 2 -4.14 11.10 -1.10
N PRO A 3 -4.34 12.36 -0.64
CA PRO A 3 -5.27 12.68 0.45
C PRO A 3 -6.73 12.58 0.01
N GLY A 4 -7.55 11.77 0.71
CA GLY A 4 -9.00 11.68 0.52
C GLY A 4 -9.78 12.10 1.77
N ASP A 5 -11.10 11.91 1.75
CA ASP A 5 -12.01 12.24 2.85
C ASP A 5 -11.74 11.38 4.09
N GLY A 6 -10.78 11.80 4.92
CA GLY A 6 -10.39 11.11 6.16
C GLY A 6 -9.50 9.87 5.98
N LYS A 7 -9.26 9.42 4.74
CA LYS A 7 -8.34 8.32 4.41
C LYS A 7 -7.31 8.75 3.37
N LYS A 8 -6.16 8.10 3.39
CA LYS A 8 -5.13 8.26 2.35
C LYS A 8 -5.30 7.17 1.29
N LYS A 9 -5.00 7.44 0.01
CA LYS A 9 -5.10 6.45 -1.09
C LYS A 9 -3.74 6.07 -1.66
N LEU A 10 -3.51 4.77 -1.90
CA LEU A 10 -2.35 4.24 -2.62
C LEU A 10 -2.83 3.57 -3.91
N VAL A 11 -2.28 3.98 -5.04
CA VAL A 11 -2.50 3.29 -6.31
C VAL A 11 -1.18 2.71 -6.77
N VAL A 12 -1.17 1.42 -7.07
CA VAL A 12 0.02 0.72 -7.58
C VAL A 12 -0.40 0.01 -8.86
N VAL A 13 0.32 0.25 -9.95
CA VAL A 13 0.01 -0.33 -11.26
C VAL A 13 1.27 -0.96 -11.82
N ASN A 14 1.16 -2.20 -12.28
CA ASN A 14 2.16 -2.80 -13.14
C ASN A 14 1.80 -2.47 -14.60
N LEU A 15 2.59 -1.64 -15.28
CA LEU A 15 2.36 -1.30 -16.69
C LEU A 15 2.99 -2.32 -17.66
N GLY A 16 3.71 -3.32 -17.15
CA GLY A 16 4.37 -4.35 -17.95
C GLY A 16 3.46 -5.54 -18.30
N ASN A 17 3.85 -6.29 -19.33
CA ASN A 17 3.15 -7.48 -19.80
C ASN A 17 3.54 -8.78 -19.07
N GLY A 18 4.23 -8.68 -17.94
CA GLY A 18 4.67 -9.80 -17.11
C GLY A 18 4.57 -9.46 -15.63
N THR A 19 4.71 -10.47 -14.75
CA THR A 19 4.67 -10.28 -13.30
C THR A 19 5.79 -9.34 -12.85
N ALA A 20 5.45 -8.37 -12.02
CA ALA A 20 6.39 -7.45 -11.39
C ALA A 20 6.27 -7.53 -9.86
N MET A 21 7.40 -7.35 -9.18
CA MET A 21 7.46 -7.30 -7.72
C MET A 21 8.40 -6.20 -7.27
N GLY A 22 8.10 -5.61 -6.11
CA GLY A 22 8.88 -4.51 -5.57
C GLY A 22 8.48 -4.15 -4.14
N ARG A 23 9.16 -3.14 -3.60
CA ARG A 23 8.86 -2.56 -2.29
C ARG A 23 8.57 -1.09 -2.43
N ILE A 24 7.50 -0.65 -1.81
CA ILE A 24 7.14 0.76 -1.71
C ILE A 24 7.65 1.28 -0.36
N HIS A 25 8.59 2.20 -0.41
CA HIS A 25 9.10 2.89 0.77
C HIS A 25 8.27 4.15 1.02
N PHE A 26 8.03 4.44 2.30
CA PHE A 26 7.29 5.61 2.74
C PHE A 26 8.22 6.54 3.52
N ALA A 27 7.91 7.83 3.54
CA ALA A 27 8.64 8.78 4.37
C ALA A 27 8.45 8.48 5.87
N ASP A 28 9.38 8.94 6.71
CA ASP A 28 9.41 8.58 8.14
C ASP A 28 8.21 9.13 8.94
N ASP A 29 7.67 10.26 8.52
CA ASP A 29 6.53 10.98 9.10
C ASP A 29 5.17 10.47 8.59
N PHE A 30 5.19 9.45 7.74
CA PHE A 30 4.03 9.10 6.94
C PHE A 30 2.93 8.35 7.70
N PHE A 31 3.35 7.57 8.69
CA PHE A 31 2.49 6.81 9.59
C PHE A 31 2.68 7.33 11.02
N SER A 32 1.60 7.86 11.59
CA SER A 32 1.54 8.32 12.98
C SER A 32 1.08 7.22 13.95
N GLY A 33 0.45 6.16 13.43
CA GLY A 33 -0.06 5.02 14.18
C GLY A 33 0.95 3.87 14.30
N ALA A 34 0.65 2.90 15.16
CA ALA A 34 1.46 1.70 15.32
C ALA A 34 1.14 0.66 14.24
N THR A 35 -0.13 0.60 13.82
CA THR A 35 -0.60 -0.32 12.79
C THR A 35 -1.17 0.46 11.62
N VAL A 36 -0.86 0.00 10.41
CA VAL A 36 -1.35 0.54 9.16
C VAL A 36 -2.19 -0.51 8.48
N ARG A 37 -3.41 -0.13 8.11
CA ARG A 37 -4.35 -0.97 7.38
C ARG A 37 -4.46 -0.52 5.93
N PHE A 38 -4.43 -1.48 5.02
CA PHE A 38 -4.61 -1.31 3.58
C PHE A 38 -5.83 -2.10 3.14
N ASP A 39 -6.89 -1.41 2.75
CA ASP A 39 -8.11 -2.02 2.20
C ASP A 39 -8.05 -1.92 0.67
N ASP A 40 -7.86 -3.04 -0.02
CA ASP A 40 -7.80 -3.07 -1.48
C ASP A 40 -9.21 -3.08 -2.07
N LEU A 41 -9.53 -1.99 -2.77
CA LEU A 41 -10.85 -1.76 -3.36
C LEU A 41 -11.09 -2.63 -4.60
N LEU A 42 -10.05 -3.21 -5.22
CA LEU A 42 -10.20 -4.03 -6.43
C LEU A 42 -10.53 -5.50 -6.13
N ASN A 43 -10.12 -6.02 -4.98
CA ASN A 43 -10.34 -7.43 -4.61
C ASN A 43 -10.95 -7.61 -3.21
N GLN A 44 -11.26 -6.52 -2.51
CA GLN A 44 -11.89 -6.50 -1.18
C GLN A 44 -11.04 -7.18 -0.08
N GLN A 45 -9.73 -7.31 -0.29
CA GLN A 45 -8.81 -7.84 0.71
C GLN A 45 -8.29 -6.72 1.62
N THR A 46 -8.07 -7.08 2.89
CA THR A 46 -7.50 -6.17 3.89
C THR A 46 -6.14 -6.71 4.34
N TYR A 47 -5.17 -5.81 4.45
CA TYR A 47 -3.83 -6.12 4.93
C TYR A 47 -3.48 -5.19 6.09
N GLU A 48 -3.11 -5.77 7.23
CA GLU A 48 -2.60 -5.02 8.38
C GLU A 48 -1.08 -5.20 8.49
N ARG A 49 -0.38 -4.11 8.78
CA ARG A 49 1.09 -4.08 8.89
C ARG A 49 1.52 -3.18 10.03
N ASP A 50 2.56 -3.58 10.75
CA ASP A 50 3.21 -2.72 11.74
C ASP A 50 3.94 -1.57 11.03
N ALA A 51 3.79 -0.36 11.55
CA ALA A 51 4.41 0.84 10.98
C ALA A 51 5.94 0.77 11.01
N LYS A 52 6.56 0.11 11.99
CA LYS A 52 8.02 -0.10 12.08
C LYS A 52 8.50 -1.06 10.99
N ASP A 53 7.73 -2.11 10.70
CA ASP A 53 8.05 -3.03 9.61
C ASP A 53 7.98 -2.32 8.25
N LEU A 54 6.97 -1.48 8.05
CA LEU A 54 6.85 -0.66 6.85
C LEU A 54 8.00 0.35 6.72
N LYS A 55 8.42 0.99 7.81
CA LYS A 55 9.57 1.90 7.81
C LYS A 55 10.88 1.17 7.51
N ARG A 56 11.08 -0.02 8.07
CA ARG A 56 12.31 -0.81 7.89
C ARG A 56 12.40 -1.45 6.51
N GLY A 57 11.30 -2.03 6.03
CA GLY A 57 11.29 -2.94 4.89
C GLY A 57 10.42 -2.52 3.72
N GLY A 58 9.65 -1.44 3.84
CA GLY A 58 8.65 -1.04 2.85
C GLY A 58 7.48 -2.01 2.73
N LEU A 59 6.45 -1.60 1.98
CA LEU A 59 5.33 -2.47 1.60
C LEU A 59 5.73 -3.32 0.39
N PHE A 60 5.82 -4.64 0.57
CA PHE A 60 6.00 -5.56 -0.55
C PHE A 60 4.74 -5.64 -1.41
N ILE A 61 4.90 -5.52 -2.72
CA ILE A 61 3.85 -5.65 -3.72
C ILE A 61 4.29 -6.67 -4.78
N LYS A 62 3.37 -7.52 -5.19
CA LYS A 62 3.49 -8.38 -6.37
C LYS A 62 2.22 -8.21 -7.20
N LEU A 63 2.39 -7.93 -8.48
CA LEU A 63 1.29 -7.77 -9.43
C LEU A 63 1.56 -8.61 -10.68
N ASP A 64 0.53 -9.25 -11.20
CA ASP A 64 0.57 -9.88 -12.52
C ASP A 64 0.60 -8.82 -13.63
N ALA A 65 0.73 -9.28 -14.89
CA ALA A 65 0.74 -8.41 -16.06
C ALA A 65 -0.47 -7.47 -16.06
N PHE A 66 -0.23 -6.16 -16.24
CA PHE A 66 -1.27 -5.12 -16.20
C PHE A 66 -2.11 -5.07 -14.91
N GLY A 67 -1.67 -5.74 -13.85
CA GLY A 67 -2.34 -5.77 -12.55
C GLY A 67 -2.23 -4.44 -11.81
N ALA A 68 -3.18 -4.19 -10.91
CA ALA A 68 -3.19 -3.01 -10.06
C ALA A 68 -3.76 -3.30 -8.67
N HIS A 69 -3.47 -2.39 -7.74
CA HIS A 69 -4.13 -2.25 -6.45
C HIS A 69 -4.61 -0.82 -6.27
N ILE A 70 -5.76 -0.65 -5.62
CA ILE A 70 -6.22 0.65 -5.12
C ILE A 70 -6.51 0.48 -3.63
N PHE A 71 -5.63 0.98 -2.78
CA PHE A 71 -5.79 0.89 -1.35
C PHE A 71 -6.39 2.16 -0.76
N ASP A 72 -7.42 1.99 0.07
CA ASP A 72 -7.69 2.90 1.17
C ASP A 72 -6.71 2.59 2.32
N VAL A 73 -6.03 3.61 2.84
CA VAL A 73 -4.99 3.49 3.85
C VAL A 73 -5.35 4.28 5.10
N THR A 74 -5.37 3.59 6.23
CA THR A 74 -5.61 4.15 7.57
C THR A 74 -4.49 3.75 8.52
N ALA A 75 -4.10 4.68 9.40
CA ALA A 75 -3.16 4.42 10.48
C ALA A 75 -3.89 4.59 11.81
N THR A 76 -3.75 3.61 12.70
CA THR A 76 -4.35 3.58 14.04
C THR A 76 -3.27 3.51 15.11
#